data_AF-A0AAF0DV36-F1
#
_entry.id   AF-A0AAF0DV36-F1
#
_cell.length_a   1.000
_cell.length_b   1.000
_cell.length_c   1.000
_cell.angle_alpha   90.00
_cell.angle_beta   90.00
_cell.angle_gamma   90.00
#
_symmetry.space_group_name_H-M   'P 1'
#
loop_
_entity.id
_entity.type
_entity.pdbx_description
1 polymer ?
#
loop_
_entity_poly.entity_id
_entity_poly.type
_entity_poly.pdbx_seq_one_letter_code
_entity_poly.pdbx_strand_id
1 'polypeptide(L)'
;MFATRLVRQVSSAAQAAPLYLRTKTSTGLAGIDVHPNPLPVLEQKYTRTLQVLKALPESAVYRQSAEAVTQGRLDIVRAAMNENSQKDPSFSEHAIKTVTDKIDGGIVEELLIQADDELNLAAKMIDWKPYEPLEVPAPPGQWSTFSMKKEAGEGDH
;
A
#
# COMPACT_ATOMS: atom_id res chain seq x y z
N MET A 1 -54.59 -12.73 34.10
CA MET A 1 -54.10 -12.62 32.72
C MET A 1 -52.60 -12.36 32.77
N PHE A 2 -51.75 -13.35 32.50
CA PHE A 2 -50.32 -13.12 32.30
C PHE A 2 -49.85 -14.01 31.14
N ALA A 3 -49.55 -13.38 30.00
CA ALA A 3 -49.07 -14.04 28.81
C ALA A 3 -47.54 -13.86 28.74
N THR A 4 -46.80 -14.94 28.96
CA THR A 4 -45.35 -14.99 28.75
C THR A 4 -45.05 -15.17 27.26
N ARG A 5 -44.50 -14.13 26.64
CA ARG A 5 -43.96 -14.18 25.27
C ARG A 5 -42.52 -14.69 25.33
N LEU A 6 -42.27 -15.87 24.77
CA LEU A 6 -40.93 -16.38 24.50
C LEU A 6 -40.37 -15.68 23.25
N VAL A 7 -39.33 -14.87 23.43
CA VAL A 7 -38.56 -14.29 22.31
C VAL A 7 -37.56 -15.34 21.85
N ARG A 8 -37.76 -15.87 20.65
CA ARG A 8 -36.80 -16.74 19.97
C ARG A 8 -35.75 -15.86 19.29
N GLN A 9 -34.56 -15.77 19.87
CA GLN A 9 -33.40 -15.20 19.17
C GLN A 9 -32.99 -16.14 18.04
N VAL A 10 -32.96 -15.62 16.81
CA VAL A 10 -32.29 -16.24 15.68
C VAL A 10 -30.96 -15.54 15.49
N SER A 11 -29.91 -16.12 16.07
CA SER A 11 -28.53 -15.79 15.74
C SER A 11 -28.08 -16.75 14.64
N SER A 12 -27.82 -16.25 13.43
CA SER A 12 -26.95 -16.92 12.47
C SER A 12 -26.50 -15.93 11.39
N ALA A 13 -25.47 -15.15 11.68
CA ALA A 13 -24.61 -14.62 10.64
C ALA A 13 -23.67 -15.77 10.24
N ALA A 14 -24.02 -16.49 9.17
CA ALA A 14 -23.07 -17.40 8.54
C ALA A 14 -21.99 -16.52 7.91
N GLN A 15 -20.81 -16.48 8.51
CA GLN A 15 -19.63 -15.85 7.92
C GLN A 15 -19.36 -16.59 6.60
N ALA A 16 -19.51 -15.92 5.46
CA ALA A 16 -19.23 -16.51 4.16
C ALA A 16 -17.77 -17.02 4.13
N ALA A 17 -17.57 -18.28 3.75
CA ALA A 17 -16.23 -18.84 3.62
C ALA A 17 -15.43 -18.02 2.60
N PRO A 18 -14.12 -17.77 2.84
CA PRO A 18 -13.30 -17.02 1.90
C PRO A 18 -13.23 -17.78 0.57
N LEU A 19 -13.60 -17.11 -0.52
CA LEU A 19 -13.40 -17.63 -1.87
C LEU A 19 -11.88 -17.77 -2.09
N TYR A 20 -11.43 -19.01 -2.26
CA TYR A 20 -10.03 -19.33 -2.51
C TYR A 20 -9.77 -19.31 -4.02
N LEU A 21 -9.26 -18.20 -4.53
CA LEU A 21 -8.98 -17.96 -5.95
C LEU A 21 -7.49 -18.09 -6.25
N ARG A 22 -6.82 -19.01 -5.58
CA ARG A 22 -5.39 -19.30 -5.76
C ARG A 22 -5.19 -20.77 -6.04
N THR A 23 -4.26 -21.07 -6.94
CA THR A 23 -3.76 -22.44 -7.16
C THR A 23 -2.39 -22.66 -6.50
N LYS A 24 -1.68 -21.57 -6.16
CA LYS A 24 -0.36 -21.64 -5.51
C LYS A 24 -0.48 -22.13 -4.07
N THR A 25 0.35 -23.12 -3.70
CA THR A 25 0.39 -23.70 -2.34
C THR A 25 1.30 -22.93 -1.38
N SER A 26 2.41 -22.37 -1.88
CA SER A 26 3.38 -21.60 -1.09
C SER A 26 3.96 -20.47 -1.93
N THR A 27 4.29 -19.34 -1.30
CA THR A 27 4.91 -18.19 -1.98
C THR A 27 6.37 -18.46 -2.36
N GLY A 28 7.05 -19.34 -1.61
CA GLY A 28 8.50 -19.58 -1.71
C GLY A 28 9.35 -18.65 -0.82
N LEU A 29 8.72 -17.75 -0.07
CA LEU A 29 9.37 -16.80 0.83
C LEU A 29 9.00 -17.12 2.29
N ALA A 30 9.97 -17.06 3.20
CA ALA A 30 9.74 -17.33 4.61
C ALA A 30 8.90 -16.20 5.23
N GLY A 31 7.84 -16.56 5.97
CA GLY A 31 6.99 -15.61 6.68
C GLY A 31 5.95 -14.87 5.82
N ILE A 32 5.79 -15.25 4.54
CA ILE A 32 4.78 -14.68 3.65
C ILE A 32 3.86 -15.79 3.16
N ASP A 33 2.66 -15.86 3.74
CA ASP A 33 1.65 -16.86 3.37
C ASP A 33 0.88 -16.46 2.11
N VAL A 34 0.39 -17.46 1.36
CA VAL A 34 -0.40 -17.22 0.14
C VAL A 34 -1.74 -16.61 0.51
N HIS A 35 -2.05 -15.45 -0.06
CA HIS A 35 -3.31 -14.76 0.20
C HIS A 35 -4.43 -15.34 -0.70
N PRO A 36 -5.60 -15.76 -0.16
CA PRO A 36 -6.62 -16.50 -0.91
C PRO A 36 -7.30 -15.71 -2.04
N ASN A 37 -7.40 -14.39 -1.90
CA ASN A 37 -7.98 -13.51 -2.93
C ASN A 37 -7.35 -12.10 -2.86
N PRO A 38 -6.14 -11.90 -3.44
CA PRO A 38 -5.34 -10.69 -3.19
C PRO A 38 -5.79 -9.45 -3.96
N LEU A 39 -6.37 -9.60 -5.16
CA LEU A 39 -6.67 -8.46 -6.04
C LEU A 39 -7.71 -7.48 -5.46
N PRO A 40 -8.86 -7.92 -4.90
CA PRO A 40 -9.81 -7.00 -4.28
C PRO A 40 -9.24 -6.31 -3.04
N VAL A 41 -8.36 -7.00 -2.30
CA VAL A 41 -7.70 -6.42 -1.14
C VAL A 41 -6.70 -5.34 -1.55
N LEU A 42 -5.93 -5.56 -2.63
CA LEU A 42 -5.07 -4.54 -3.22
C LEU A 42 -5.88 -3.32 -3.67
N GLU A 43 -6.99 -3.54 -4.38
CA GLU A 43 -7.88 -2.44 -4.79
C GLU A 43 -8.36 -1.63 -3.59
N GLN A 44 -8.81 -2.31 -2.54
CA GLN A 44 -9.27 -1.67 -1.30
C GLN A 44 -8.16 -0.87 -0.64
N LYS A 45 -6.94 -1.43 -0.49
CA LYS A 45 -5.80 -0.75 0.11
C LYS A 45 -5.42 0.50 -0.67
N TYR A 46 -5.25 0.41 -1.99
CA TYR A 46 -4.92 1.58 -2.82
C TYR A 46 -6.00 2.65 -2.78
N THR A 47 -7.28 2.26 -2.83
CA THR A 47 -8.40 3.21 -2.70
C THR A 47 -8.37 3.92 -1.36
N ARG A 48 -8.06 3.20 -0.28
CA ARG A 48 -7.94 3.77 1.07
C ARG A 48 -6.73 4.69 1.17
N THR A 49 -5.59 4.33 0.58
CA THR A 49 -4.40 5.19 0.54
C THR A 49 -4.70 6.51 -0.18
N LEU A 50 -5.36 6.47 -1.35
CA LEU A 50 -5.79 7.67 -2.06
C LEU A 50 -6.77 8.53 -1.24
N GLN A 51 -7.61 7.93 -0.39
CA GLN A 51 -8.47 8.68 0.53
C GLN A 51 -7.67 9.37 1.63
N VAL A 52 -6.68 8.70 2.22
CA VAL A 52 -5.81 9.27 3.26
C VAL A 52 -4.96 10.42 2.70
N LEU A 53 -4.41 10.26 1.50
CA LEU A 53 -3.58 11.27 0.84
C LEU A 53 -4.30 12.61 0.62
N LYS A 54 -5.64 12.60 0.50
CA LYS A 54 -6.44 13.84 0.38
C LYS A 54 -6.35 14.76 1.61
N ALA A 55 -5.95 14.24 2.77
CA ALA A 55 -5.74 15.05 3.98
C ALA A 55 -4.46 15.91 3.91
N LEU A 56 -3.50 15.54 3.05
CA LEU A 56 -2.26 16.29 2.84
C LEU A 56 -2.48 17.45 1.86
N PRO A 57 -1.71 18.54 1.92
CA PRO A 57 -1.85 19.65 0.97
C PRO A 57 -1.45 19.24 -0.45
N GLU A 58 -2.12 19.80 -1.47
CA GLU A 58 -1.86 19.49 -2.90
C GLU A 58 -0.45 19.89 -3.36
N SER A 59 0.17 20.86 -2.68
CA SER A 59 1.54 21.29 -2.94
C SER A 59 2.60 20.33 -2.39
N ALA A 60 2.24 19.38 -1.52
CA ALA A 60 3.19 18.42 -0.98
C ALA A 60 3.68 17.48 -2.07
N VAL A 61 4.99 17.48 -2.31
CA VAL A 61 5.64 16.61 -3.30
C VAL A 61 5.36 15.13 -3.01
N TYR A 62 5.37 14.73 -1.73
CA TYR A 62 5.02 13.38 -1.32
C TYR A 62 3.59 12.99 -1.74
N ARG A 63 2.61 13.89 -1.58
CA ARG A 63 1.23 13.61 -1.99
C ARG A 63 1.17 13.37 -3.51
N GLN A 64 1.77 14.26 -4.29
CA GLN A 64 1.76 14.17 -5.76
C GLN A 64 2.39 12.87 -6.25
N SER A 65 3.55 12.49 -5.70
CA SER A 65 4.23 11.25 -6.09
C SER A 65 3.46 10.00 -5.65
N ALA A 66 2.98 9.97 -4.41
CA ALA A 66 2.23 8.84 -3.86
C ALA A 66 0.89 8.64 -4.59
N GLU A 67 0.18 9.72 -4.93
CA GLU A 67 -1.06 9.66 -5.71
C GLU A 67 -0.80 9.10 -7.11
N ALA A 68 0.22 9.59 -7.82
CA ALA A 68 0.54 9.12 -9.16
C ALA A 68 0.88 7.63 -9.19
N VAL A 69 1.72 7.16 -8.26
CA VAL A 69 2.09 5.74 -8.16
C VAL A 69 0.90 4.87 -7.76
N THR A 70 0.15 5.29 -6.74
CA THR A 70 -1.00 4.52 -6.23
C THR A 70 -2.11 4.42 -7.27
N GLN A 71 -2.41 5.52 -7.97
CA GLN A 71 -3.41 5.54 -9.04
C GLN A 71 -3.00 4.63 -10.21
N GLY A 72 -1.74 4.71 -10.66
CA GLY A 72 -1.24 3.84 -11.73
C GLY A 72 -1.33 2.35 -11.38
N ARG A 73 -0.99 1.98 -10.13
CA ARG A 73 -1.13 0.60 -9.65
C ARG A 73 -2.60 0.18 -9.53
N LEU A 74 -3.48 1.07 -9.05
CA LEU A 74 -4.91 0.81 -8.95
C LEU A 74 -5.55 0.56 -10.32
N ASP A 75 -5.19 1.35 -11.33
CA ASP A 75 -5.70 1.21 -12.69
C ASP A 75 -5.27 -0.14 -13.31
N ILE A 76 -4.03 -0.58 -13.07
CA ILE A 76 -3.54 -1.90 -13.47
C ILE A 76 -4.36 -3.01 -12.82
N VAL A 77 -4.61 -2.93 -11.50
CA VAL A 77 -5.39 -3.93 -10.77
C VAL A 77 -6.82 -4.00 -11.31
N ARG A 78 -7.49 -2.86 -11.48
CA ARG A 78 -8.85 -2.79 -12.03
C ARG A 78 -8.94 -3.32 -13.46
N ALA A 79 -7.95 -3.02 -14.30
CA ALA A 79 -7.92 -3.52 -15.67
C ALA A 79 -7.72 -5.04 -15.75
N ALA A 80 -7.03 -5.64 -14.77
CA ALA A 80 -6.84 -7.08 -14.69
C ALA A 80 -8.04 -7.81 -14.07
N MET A 81 -8.80 -7.14 -13.21
CA MET A 81 -10.00 -7.69 -12.58
C MET A 81 -11.19 -7.73 -13.55
N ASN A 82 -11.62 -8.93 -13.89
CA ASN A 82 -12.83 -9.20 -14.66
C ASN A 82 -13.73 -10.23 -13.94
N GLU A 83 -14.98 -10.39 -14.39
CA GLU A 83 -15.93 -11.30 -13.74
C GLU A 83 -15.43 -12.75 -13.64
N ASN A 84 -14.62 -13.20 -14.60
CA ASN A 84 -14.08 -14.56 -14.62
C ASN A 84 -12.95 -14.73 -13.60
N SER A 85 -12.08 -13.73 -13.45
CA SER A 85 -10.98 -13.71 -12.47
C SER A 85 -11.47 -13.71 -11.01
N GLN A 86 -12.73 -13.31 -10.79
CA GLN A 86 -13.37 -13.30 -9.48
C GLN A 86 -14.10 -14.61 -9.14
N LYS A 87 -14.28 -15.52 -10.11
CA LYS A 87 -15.04 -16.75 -9.93
C LYS A 87 -14.17 -18.00 -10.11
N ASP A 88 -13.16 -17.93 -10.96
CA ASP A 88 -12.32 -19.08 -11.32
C ASP A 88 -10.85 -18.85 -10.90
N PRO A 89 -10.25 -19.79 -10.12
CA PRO A 89 -8.87 -19.70 -9.69
C PRO A 89 -7.85 -19.60 -10.83
N SER A 90 -8.08 -20.30 -11.95
CA SER A 90 -7.16 -20.29 -13.10
C SER A 90 -7.10 -18.92 -13.74
N PHE A 91 -8.25 -18.28 -13.96
CA PHE A 91 -8.31 -16.91 -14.48
C PHE A 91 -7.77 -15.89 -13.47
N SER A 92 -7.97 -16.13 -12.17
CA SER A 92 -7.40 -15.29 -11.11
C SER A 92 -5.87 -15.30 -11.11
N GLU A 93 -5.24 -16.47 -11.26
CA GLU A 93 -3.77 -16.58 -11.38
C GLU A 93 -3.23 -15.81 -12.59
N HIS A 94 -3.92 -15.86 -13.74
CA HIS A 94 -3.53 -15.09 -14.93
C HIS A 94 -3.65 -13.57 -14.69
N ALA A 95 -4.72 -13.13 -14.02
CA ALA A 95 -4.89 -11.73 -13.64
C ALA A 95 -3.80 -11.28 -12.66
N ILE A 96 -3.51 -12.09 -11.63
CA ILE A 96 -2.44 -11.84 -10.66
C ILE A 96 -1.09 -11.71 -11.37
N LYS A 97 -0.76 -12.64 -12.27
CA LYS A 97 0.47 -12.58 -13.07
C LYS A 97 0.54 -11.31 -13.91
N THR A 98 -0.57 -10.93 -14.55
CA THR A 98 -0.63 -9.69 -15.34
C THR A 98 -0.36 -8.46 -14.47
N VAL A 99 -0.89 -8.43 -13.24
CA VAL A 99 -0.66 -7.32 -12.29
C VAL A 99 0.80 -7.29 -11.86
N THR A 100 1.38 -8.42 -11.46
CA THR A 100 2.78 -8.48 -11.00
C THR A 100 3.74 -8.09 -12.11
N ASP A 101 3.53 -8.57 -13.33
CA ASP A 101 4.40 -8.27 -14.48
C ASP A 101 4.34 -6.79 -14.87
N LYS A 102 3.17 -6.14 -14.74
CA LYS A 102 3.00 -4.71 -15.06
C LYS A 102 3.53 -3.78 -13.97
N ILE A 103 3.42 -4.17 -12.70
CA ILE A 103 3.89 -3.36 -11.57
C ILE A 103 5.39 -3.54 -11.32
N ASP A 104 5.93 -4.72 -11.65
CA ASP A 104 7.34 -5.08 -11.47
C ASP A 104 7.86 -4.82 -10.04
N GLY A 105 7.09 -5.29 -9.06
CA GLY A 105 7.31 -5.01 -7.62
C GLY A 105 7.38 -6.25 -6.73
N GLY A 106 7.65 -7.42 -7.31
CA GLY A 106 7.69 -8.71 -6.61
C GLY A 106 6.40 -9.54 -6.77
N ILE A 107 6.17 -10.46 -5.83
CA ILE A 107 4.93 -11.27 -5.81
C ILE A 107 3.75 -10.45 -5.30
N VAL A 108 2.52 -10.91 -5.56
CA VAL A 108 1.31 -10.18 -5.17
C VAL A 108 1.17 -10.02 -3.65
N GLU A 109 1.67 -10.96 -2.88
CA GLU A 109 1.70 -10.88 -1.42
C GLU A 109 2.66 -9.78 -0.92
N GLU A 110 3.80 -9.57 -1.57
CA GLU A 110 4.71 -8.45 -1.27
C GLU A 110 4.07 -7.12 -1.66
N LEU A 111 3.35 -7.05 -2.78
CA LEU A 111 2.59 -5.87 -3.16
C LEU A 111 1.52 -5.51 -2.12
N LEU A 112 0.88 -6.51 -1.50
CA LEU A 112 -0.07 -6.30 -0.41
C LEU A 112 0.59 -5.69 0.83
N ILE A 113 1.80 -6.15 1.17
CA ILE A 113 2.60 -5.61 2.27
C ILE A 113 3.00 -4.17 1.95
N GLN A 114 3.55 -3.90 0.76
CA GLN A 114 3.89 -2.55 0.32
C GLN A 114 2.69 -1.60 0.37
N ALA A 115 1.51 -2.05 -0.07
CA ALA A 115 0.30 -1.25 -0.03
C ALA A 115 -0.16 -0.95 1.40
N ASP A 116 0.06 -1.87 2.35
CA ASP A 116 -0.22 -1.64 3.77
C ASP A 116 0.79 -0.68 4.39
N ASP A 117 2.08 -0.86 4.10
CA ASP A 117 3.16 0.00 4.57
C ASP A 117 2.97 1.44 4.07
N GLU A 118 2.60 1.62 2.79
CA GLU A 118 2.32 2.94 2.23
C GLU A 118 1.10 3.59 2.89
N LEU A 119 0.05 2.82 3.16
CA LEU A 119 -1.12 3.33 3.89
C LEU A 119 -0.74 3.79 5.31
N ASN A 120 0.06 3.00 6.02
CA ASN A 120 0.54 3.31 7.36
C ASN A 120 1.49 4.51 7.35
N LEU A 121 2.35 4.62 6.33
CA LEU A 121 3.22 5.77 6.12
C LEU A 121 2.40 7.03 5.86
N ALA A 122 1.45 6.98 4.92
CA ALA A 122 0.59 8.12 4.59
C ALA A 122 -0.16 8.65 5.83
N ALA A 123 -0.62 7.75 6.71
CA ALA A 123 -1.23 8.13 7.98
C ALA A 123 -0.24 8.89 8.90
N LYS A 124 1.02 8.45 9.00
CA LYS A 124 2.06 9.14 9.78
C LYS A 124 2.47 10.48 9.18
N MET A 125 2.45 10.59 7.85
CA MET A 125 2.84 11.83 7.14
C MET A 125 1.87 12.99 7.43
N ILE A 126 0.64 12.70 7.84
CA ILE A 126 -0.32 13.71 8.32
C ILE A 126 0.18 14.36 9.61
N ASP A 127 0.71 13.56 10.54
CA ASP A 127 1.23 14.04 11.82
C ASP A 127 2.62 14.66 11.67
N TRP A 128 3.49 14.07 10.84
CA TRP A 128 4.89 14.50 10.68
C TRP A 128 5.07 15.75 9.82
N LYS A 129 4.11 16.06 8.95
CA LYS A 129 4.10 17.26 8.09
C LYS A 129 5.44 17.61 7.41
N PRO A 130 6.09 16.66 6.71
CA PRO A 130 7.40 16.89 6.11
C PRO A 130 7.40 17.88 4.92
N TYR A 131 6.21 18.36 4.53
CA TYR A 131 6.04 19.43 3.54
C TYR A 131 6.25 20.83 4.14
N GLU A 132 6.38 20.96 5.46
CA GLU A 132 6.75 22.20 6.11
C GLU A 132 8.25 22.50 5.93
N PRO A 133 8.67 23.77 6.04
CA PRO A 133 10.09 24.12 6.04
C PRO A 133 10.88 23.39 7.13
N LEU A 134 12.19 23.25 6.93
CA LEU A 134 13.08 22.62 7.91
C LEU A 134 12.91 23.25 9.30
N GLU A 135 12.62 22.42 10.31
CA GLU A 135 12.51 22.86 11.71
C GLU A 135 13.84 23.44 12.23
N VAL A 136 14.96 22.83 11.84
CA VAL A 136 16.30 23.23 12.25
C VAL A 136 17.21 23.35 11.02
N PRO A 137 17.70 24.56 10.67
CA PRO A 137 18.67 24.70 9.59
C PRO A 137 20.00 24.07 10.00
N ALA A 138 20.74 23.56 9.01
CA ALA A 138 22.05 22.98 9.26
C ALA A 138 23.03 24.03 9.82
N PRO A 139 23.79 23.70 10.89
CA PRO A 139 24.87 24.56 11.37
C PRO A 139 25.92 24.82 10.28
N PRO A 140 26.56 25.99 10.28
CA PRO A 140 27.63 26.29 9.32
C PRO A 140 28.75 25.26 9.45
N GLY A 141 29.16 24.65 8.34
CA GLY A 141 30.20 23.63 8.29
C GLY A 141 29.75 22.19 8.59
N GLN A 142 28.49 21.94 8.98
CA GLN A 142 28.00 20.58 9.26
C GLN A 142 28.16 19.63 8.07
N TRP A 143 27.87 20.12 6.86
CA TRP A 143 27.94 19.36 5.61
C TRP A 143 29.17 19.71 4.78
N SER A 144 30.14 20.44 5.33
CA SER A 144 31.41 20.63 4.65
C SER A 144 32.24 19.36 4.76
N THR A 145 32.51 18.76 3.61
CA THR A 145 33.41 17.61 3.51
C THR A 145 34.87 18.07 3.58
N PHE A 146 35.76 17.13 3.87
CA PHE A 146 37.20 17.35 3.82
C PHE A 146 37.63 17.81 2.42
N SER A 147 38.38 18.91 2.34
CA SER A 147 38.93 19.45 1.10
C SER A 147 40.43 19.73 1.28
N MET A 148 41.27 18.99 0.55
CA MET A 148 42.73 19.16 0.60
C MET A 148 43.19 20.58 0.27
N LYS A 149 42.49 21.31 -0.62
CA LYS A 149 42.81 22.71 -0.93
C LYS A 149 42.66 23.64 0.27
N LYS A 150 41.61 23.44 1.09
CA LYS A 150 41.40 24.21 2.32
C LYS A 150 42.45 23.90 3.38
N GLU A 151 42.83 22.63 3.52
CA GLU A 151 43.85 22.19 4.49
C GLU A 151 45.28 22.58 4.07
N ALA A 152 45.55 22.68 2.77
CA ALA A 152 46.85 23.09 2.24
C ALA A 152 47.11 24.61 2.32
N GLY A 153 46.15 25.41 2.81
CA GLY A 153 46.30 26.86 2.97
C GLY A 153 46.22 27.67 1.67
N GLU A 154 45.88 27.04 0.55
CA GLU A 154 45.57 27.73 -0.71
C GLU A 154 44.13 28.26 -0.66
N GLY A 155 43.95 29.40 0.00
CA GLY A 155 42.68 30.12 0.05
C GLY A 155 42.30 30.71 -1.32
N ASP A 156 41.01 30.70 -1.63
CA ASP A 156 40.41 31.48 -2.72
C ASP A 156 40.63 32.97 -2.42
N HIS A 157 41.47 33.63 -3.22
CA HIS A 157 41.62 35.09 -3.24
C HIS A 157 40.57 35.73 -4.15
#